data_AF-A0A7U4J8L2-F1
#
_entry.id   AF-A0A7U4J8L2-F1
#
_cell.length_a   1.000
_cell.length_b   1.000
_cell.length_c   1.000
_cell.angle_alpha   90.00
_cell.angle_beta   90.00
_cell.angle_gamma   90.00
#
_symmetry.space_group_name_H-M   'P 1'
#
loop_
_entity.id
_entity.type
_entity.pdbx_description
1 polymer ?
#
loop_
_entity_poly.entity_id
_entity_poly.type
_entity_poly.pdbx_seq_one_letter_code
_entity_poly.pdbx_strand_id
1 'polypeptide(L)'
;MSFPELRAALVDSVFAELGEDARWSGVADPVRVRRKSADEDETIGRLGIIATSEVLRVRKSDVAAPAKGDLVDMLDDAGVETGEQLRVSGEPRILRNLVWEMPFSVVAG
;
A
#
# COMPACT_ATOMS: atom_id res chain seq x y z
N MET A 1 -26.62 10.87 4.03
CA MET A 1 -25.18 10.56 4.12
C MET A 1 -24.64 11.14 5.40
N SER A 2 -24.09 10.29 6.24
CA SER A 2 -23.35 10.62 7.45
C SER A 2 -21.88 10.86 7.12
N PHE A 3 -21.17 11.57 8.00
CA PHE A 3 -19.74 11.86 7.84
C PHE A 3 -18.86 10.60 7.63
N PRO A 4 -19.12 9.45 8.29
CA PRO A 4 -18.42 8.19 8.00
C PRO A 4 -18.62 7.66 6.57
N GLU A 5 -19.84 7.77 6.02
CA GLU A 5 -20.17 7.27 4.67
C GLU A 5 -19.50 8.12 3.59
N LEU A 6 -19.54 9.46 3.74
CA LEU A 6 -18.84 10.38 2.83
C LEU A 6 -17.33 10.09 2.80
N ARG A 7 -16.76 9.80 3.97
CA ARG A 7 -15.34 9.51 4.11
C ARG A 7 -14.96 8.18 3.46
N ALA A 8 -15.77 7.15 3.61
CA ALA A 8 -15.55 5.87 2.95
C ALA A 8 -15.58 6.04 1.42
N ALA A 9 -16.53 6.82 0.90
CA ALA A 9 -16.63 7.14 -0.52
C ALA A 9 -15.38 7.88 -1.04
N LEU A 10 -14.86 8.86 -0.28
CA LEU A 10 -13.64 9.57 -0.66
C LEU A 10 -12.41 8.65 -0.69
N VAL A 11 -12.27 7.73 0.28
CA VAL A 11 -11.18 6.74 0.28
C VAL A 11 -11.32 5.82 -0.93
N ASP A 12 -12.53 5.33 -1.20
CA ASP A 12 -12.80 4.45 -2.34
C ASP A 12 -12.42 5.11 -3.67
N SER A 13 -12.83 6.36 -3.90
CA SER A 13 -12.45 7.10 -5.12
C SER A 13 -10.94 7.29 -5.25
N VAL A 14 -10.21 7.51 -4.15
CA VAL A 14 -8.74 7.64 -4.19
C VAL A 14 -8.07 6.33 -4.60
N PHE A 15 -8.55 5.19 -4.12
CA PHE A 15 -8.01 3.88 -4.50
C PHE A 15 -8.48 3.43 -5.89
N ALA A 16 -9.64 3.89 -6.36
CA ALA A 16 -10.08 3.66 -7.73
C ALA A 16 -9.20 4.40 -8.75
N GLU A 17 -8.79 5.65 -8.44
CA GLU A 17 -8.01 6.49 -9.35
C GLU A 17 -6.49 6.24 -9.26
N LEU A 18 -5.97 5.94 -8.07
CA LEU A 18 -4.52 5.90 -7.78
C LEU A 18 -4.06 4.56 -7.19
N GLY A 19 -4.97 3.57 -7.07
CA GLY A 19 -4.66 2.26 -6.54
C GLY A 19 -4.28 1.29 -7.66
N GLU A 20 -3.25 0.51 -7.40
CA GLU A 20 -2.76 -0.56 -8.26
C GLU A 20 -3.37 -1.88 -7.79
N ASP A 21 -3.74 -2.76 -8.73
CA ASP A 21 -4.20 -4.10 -8.38
C ASP A 21 -3.04 -4.93 -7.87
N ALA A 22 -3.28 -5.67 -6.79
CA ALA A 22 -2.30 -6.60 -6.24
C ALA A 22 -2.98 -7.80 -5.60
N ARG A 23 -2.25 -8.91 -5.53
CA ARG A 23 -2.63 -10.10 -4.77
C ARG A 23 -1.89 -10.08 -3.43
N TRP A 24 -2.65 -10.02 -2.35
CA TRP A 24 -2.09 -10.01 -0.99
C TRP A 24 -2.02 -11.43 -0.43
N SER A 25 -0.92 -11.79 0.21
CA SER A 25 -0.77 -13.10 0.83
C SER A 25 -1.83 -13.36 1.90
N GLY A 26 -2.67 -14.38 1.69
CA GLY A 26 -3.76 -14.71 2.62
C GLY A 26 -5.09 -14.02 2.33
N VAL A 27 -5.18 -13.21 1.27
CA VAL A 27 -6.44 -12.67 0.75
C VAL A 27 -6.75 -13.33 -0.60
N ALA A 28 -7.97 -13.84 -0.77
CA ALA A 28 -8.35 -14.60 -1.97
C ALA A 28 -8.56 -13.68 -3.18
N ASP A 29 -9.22 -12.55 -2.94
CA ASP A 29 -9.57 -11.55 -3.94
C ASP A 29 -8.44 -10.53 -4.15
N PRO A 30 -8.24 -10.01 -5.37
CA PRO A 30 -7.34 -8.89 -5.62
C PRO A 30 -7.71 -7.69 -4.76
N VAL A 31 -6.68 -7.00 -4.27
CA VAL A 31 -6.81 -5.80 -3.44
C VAL A 31 -6.21 -4.61 -4.16
N ARG A 32 -6.67 -3.41 -3.83
CA ARG A 32 -6.09 -2.16 -4.33
C ARG A 32 -5.06 -1.66 -3.33
N VAL A 33 -3.79 -1.62 -3.75
CA VAL A 33 -2.71 -1.05 -2.95
C VAL A 33 -2.27 0.28 -3.55
N ARG A 34 -1.72 1.16 -2.72
CA ARG A 34 -1.15 2.43 -3.19
C ARG A 34 0.24 2.61 -2.62
N ARG A 35 1.21 2.84 -3.50
CA ARG A 35 2.55 3.28 -3.14
C ARG A 35 2.53 4.80 -2.91
N LYS A 36 3.14 5.25 -1.82
CA LYS A 36 3.32 6.67 -1.54
C LYS A 36 4.72 6.92 -1.01
N SER A 37 5.45 7.87 -1.58
CA SER A 37 6.63 8.44 -0.92
C SER A 37 6.21 9.04 0.42
N ALA A 38 6.90 8.68 1.51
CA ALA A 38 6.85 9.48 2.72
C ALA A 38 7.54 10.81 2.40
N ASP A 39 6.75 11.86 2.26
CA ASP A 39 7.26 13.22 2.17
C ASP A 39 7.94 13.54 3.50
N GLU A 40 9.26 13.40 3.57
CA GLU A 40 10.08 13.95 4.64
C GLU A 40 10.63 15.29 4.13
N ASP A 41 9.88 16.36 4.41
CA ASP A 41 10.43 17.70 4.55
C ASP A 41 11.52 17.61 5.66
N GLU A 42 12.79 17.41 5.31
CA GLU A 42 13.96 17.98 6.00
C GLU A 42 15.31 17.45 5.46
N THR A 43 16.17 18.42 5.10
CA THR A 43 17.64 18.36 5.12
C THR A 43 18.38 17.74 3.91
N ILE A 44 18.78 18.65 3.01
CA ILE A 44 19.94 18.52 2.12
C ILE A 44 21.18 18.26 2.98
N GLY A 45 21.80 17.08 2.82
CA GLY A 45 23.12 16.86 3.39
C GLY A 45 23.59 15.41 3.35
N ARG A 46 24.38 15.08 2.32
CA ARG A 46 25.47 14.09 2.35
C ARG A 46 25.07 12.62 2.09
N LEU A 47 25.20 12.22 0.81
CA LEU A 47 25.56 10.89 0.31
C LEU A 47 25.11 9.68 1.17
N GLY A 48 23.97 9.12 0.81
CA GLY A 48 23.55 7.78 1.21
C GLY A 48 22.31 7.44 0.42
N ILE A 49 22.40 6.39 -0.41
CA ILE A 49 21.33 5.62 -1.08
C ILE A 49 19.96 6.32 -1.12
N ILE A 50 19.45 6.59 -2.33
CA ILE A 50 18.07 7.03 -2.60
C ILE A 50 17.10 5.95 -2.09
N ALA A 51 16.91 5.87 -0.77
CA ALA A 51 15.83 5.18 -0.11
C ALA A 51 14.83 6.27 0.23
N THR A 52 14.16 6.79 -0.79
CA THR A 52 12.90 7.48 -0.59
C THR A 52 12.06 6.54 0.26
N SER A 53 11.70 6.92 1.49
CA SER A 53 10.95 6.05 2.40
C SER A 53 9.54 5.86 1.83
N GLU A 54 9.36 4.96 0.87
CA GLU A 54 8.06 4.66 0.30
C GLU A 54 7.27 3.76 1.27
N VAL A 55 6.00 4.09 1.44
CA VAL A 55 5.04 3.32 2.24
C VAL A 55 3.98 2.73 1.33
N LEU A 56 3.55 1.52 1.68
CA LEU A 56 2.45 0.82 1.05
C LEU A 56 1.18 1.11 1.86
N ARG A 57 0.10 1.43 1.15
CA ARG A 57 -1.22 1.67 1.74
C ARG A 57 -2.25 0.70 1.19
N VAL A 58 -3.08 0.14 2.08
CA VAL A 58 -4.20 -0.73 1.72
C VAL A 58 -5.38 -0.48 2.64
N ARG A 59 -6.61 -0.63 2.14
CA ARG A 59 -7.81 -0.42 2.95
C ARG A 59 -7.98 -1.57 3.95
N LYS A 60 -8.46 -1.25 5.16
CA LYS A 60 -8.81 -2.27 6.17
C LYS A 60 -9.91 -3.21 5.69
N SER A 61 -10.79 -2.74 4.80
CA SER A 61 -11.83 -3.58 4.17
C SER A 61 -11.23 -4.69 3.31
N ASP A 62 -10.11 -4.41 2.66
CA ASP A 62 -9.48 -5.31 1.69
C ASP A 62 -8.52 -6.26 2.43
N VAL A 63 -7.77 -5.72 3.40
CA VAL A 63 -6.87 -6.49 4.26
C VAL A 63 -7.17 -6.16 5.71
N ALA A 64 -7.83 -7.07 6.41
CA ALA A 64 -8.30 -6.84 7.78
C ALA A 64 -7.15 -6.64 8.78
N ALA A 65 -6.08 -7.42 8.64
CA ALA A 65 -4.92 -7.43 9.53
C ALA A 65 -3.64 -7.80 8.77
N PRO A 66 -3.02 -6.85 8.04
CA PRO A 66 -1.74 -7.08 7.40
C PRO A 66 -0.64 -7.30 8.45
N ALA A 67 0.39 -8.05 8.07
CA ALA A 67 1.52 -8.37 8.94
C ALA A 67 2.86 -8.13 8.25
N LYS A 68 3.90 -7.93 9.08
CA LYS A 68 5.28 -7.89 8.59
C LYS A 68 5.65 -9.24 7.98
N GLY A 69 6.23 -9.21 6.79
CA GLY A 69 6.60 -10.40 6.02
C GLY A 69 5.55 -10.80 4.99
N ASP A 70 4.35 -10.21 5.00
CA ASP A 70 3.35 -10.43 3.95
C ASP A 70 3.92 -10.10 2.57
N LEU A 71 3.52 -10.90 1.59
CA LEU A 71 3.88 -10.75 0.20
C LEU A 71 2.72 -10.14 -0.57
N VAL A 72 3.06 -9.27 -1.50
CA VAL A 72 2.11 -8.54 -2.34
C VAL A 72 2.59 -8.65 -3.78
N ASP A 73 1.91 -9.46 -4.57
CA ASP A 73 2.22 -9.65 -5.99
C ASP A 73 1.44 -8.61 -6.80
N MET A 74 2.14 -7.74 -7.52
CA MET A 74 1.49 -6.69 -8.32
C MET A 74 0.83 -7.31 -9.55
N LEU A 75 -0.36 -6.82 -9.90
CA LEU A 75 -1.13 -7.27 -11.05
C LEU A 75 -1.21 -6.15 -12.10
N ASP A 76 -1.26 -6.51 -13.38
CA ASP A 76 -1.58 -5.58 -14.47
C ASP A 76 -3.10 -5.35 -14.59
N ASP A 77 -3.50 -4.49 -15.53
CA ASP A 77 -4.92 -4.18 -15.80
C ASP A 77 -5.75 -5.39 -16.25
N ALA A 78 -5.09 -6.47 -16.70
CA ALA A 78 -5.73 -7.74 -17.07
C ALA A 78 -5.82 -8.72 -15.89
N GLY A 79 -5.31 -8.34 -14.70
CA GLY A 79 -5.26 -9.17 -13.51
C GLY A 79 -4.14 -10.23 -13.54
N VAL A 80 -3.13 -10.06 -14.40
CA VAL A 80 -1.98 -10.96 -14.52
C VAL A 80 -0.82 -10.43 -13.68
N GLU A 81 -0.11 -11.32 -12.98
CA GLU A 81 1.07 -10.95 -12.18
C GLU A 81 2.15 -10.30 -13.06
N THR A 82 2.58 -9.09 -12.69
CA THR A 82 3.59 -8.34 -13.43
C THR A 82 5.02 -8.87 -13.22
N GLY A 83 5.19 -9.75 -12.22
CA GLY A 83 6.49 -10.20 -11.73
C GLY A 83 7.12 -9.26 -10.70
N GLU A 84 6.52 -8.09 -10.44
CA GLU A 84 6.92 -7.24 -9.31
C GLU A 84 6.28 -7.77 -8.02
N GLN A 85 7.10 -8.22 -7.07
CA GLN A 85 6.65 -8.64 -5.75
C GLN A 85 7.15 -7.66 -4.68
N LEU A 86 6.26 -7.24 -3.81
CA LEU A 86 6.58 -6.42 -2.65
C LEU A 86 6.49 -7.27 -1.39
N ARG A 87 7.35 -6.96 -0.41
CA ARG A 87 7.28 -7.54 0.94
C ARG A 87 7.06 -6.44 1.95
N VAL A 88 6.10 -6.64 2.85
CA VAL A 88 5.91 -5.76 4.01
C VAL A 88 7.13 -5.88 4.93
N SER A 89 7.90 -4.81 5.06
CA SER A 89 9.20 -4.82 5.75
C SER A 89 9.11 -4.33 7.19
N GLY A 90 8.08 -3.52 7.51
CA GLY A 90 7.83 -2.96 8.84
C GLY A 90 6.46 -3.33 9.41
N GLU A 91 6.18 -2.85 10.61
CA GLU A 91 4.87 -3.06 11.26
C GLU A 91 3.79 -2.20 10.61
N PRO A 92 2.64 -2.79 10.20
CA PRO A 92 1.52 -2.03 9.70
C PRO A 92 0.87 -1.17 10.78
N ARG A 93 0.57 0.07 10.41
CA ARG A 93 -0.09 1.06 11.27
C ARG A 93 -1.41 1.46 10.64
N ILE A 94 -2.49 1.40 11.42
CA ILE A 94 -3.78 1.86 10.95
C ILE A 94 -3.87 3.39 11.08
N LEU A 95 -4.11 4.05 9.96
CA LEU A 95 -4.40 5.47 9.91
C LEU A 95 -5.85 5.73 10.32
N ARG A 96 -6.16 6.99 10.63
CA ARG A 96 -7.51 7.39 11.06
C ARG A 96 -8.59 6.99 10.05
N ASN A 97 -8.26 6.90 8.76
CA ASN A 97 -9.18 6.61 7.65
C ASN A 97 -9.35 5.13 7.34
N LEU A 98 -9.01 4.25 8.29
CA LEU A 98 -9.13 2.80 8.12
C LEU A 98 -8.28 2.30 6.95
N VAL A 99 -7.17 2.98 6.69
CA VAL A 99 -6.14 2.57 5.74
C VAL A 99 -4.93 2.12 6.55
N TRP A 100 -4.43 0.94 6.26
CA TRP A 100 -3.16 0.48 6.75
C TRP A 100 -2.04 1.17 5.99
N GLU A 101 -1.02 1.62 6.71
CA GLU A 101 0.21 2.14 6.15
C GLU A 101 1.37 1.32 6.71
N MET A 102 2.27 0.87 5.84
CA MET A 102 3.40 0.05 6.22
C MET A 102 4.62 0.32 5.33
N PRO A 103 5.84 0.23 5.89
CA PRO A 103 7.04 0.13 5.08
C PRO A 103 7.02 -1.15 4.25
N PHE A 104 7.51 -1.09 3.02
CA PHE A 104 7.69 -2.25 2.16
C PHE A 104 9.11 -2.26 1.55
N SER A 105 9.46 -3.38 0.93
CA SER A 105 10.67 -3.54 0.12
C SER A 105 10.33 -4.33 -1.13
N VAL A 106 10.85 -3.92 -2.28
CA VAL A 106 10.73 -4.68 -3.52
C VAL A 106 11.58 -5.96 -3.40
N VAL A 107 10.98 -7.10 -3.69
CA VAL A 107 11.67 -8.37 -3.80
C VAL A 107 12.05 -8.53 -5.27
N ALA A 108 13.34 -8.37 -5.59
CA ALA A 108 13.83 -8.68 -6.93
C ALA A 108 13.71 -10.20 -7.13
N GLY A 109 12.90 -10.61 -8.12
CA GLY A 109 12.85 -11.99 -8.63
C GLY A 109 14.08 -12.36 -9.44
#